data_AF-A0A9E4E335-F1
#
_entry.id   AF-A0A9E4E335-F1
#
_cell.length_a   1.000
_cell.length_b   1.000
_cell.length_c   1.000
_cell.angle_alpha   90.00
_cell.angle_beta   90.00
_cell.angle_gamma   90.00
#
_symmetry.space_group_name_H-M   'P 1'
#
loop_
_entity.id
_entity.type
_entity.pdbx_description
1 polymer ?
#
loop_
_entity_poly.entity_id
_entity_poly.type
_entity_poly.pdbx_seq_one_letter_code
_entity_poly.pdbx_strand_id
1 'polypeptide(L)'
;MAGHSEDSGFFGNHYVRIYLLLLALLAVSIAGPEVGERFDREVSLFGLRLGLGVTLTLITAFGIAVWKAWLVIKHFMHLSIERPIAKIFLAASVLLLALFWGGVAPDVQLHEGRGWENLAAKEAVERGIAKADDHYDDHAVHGAEAVPVSLVPTAKSTENLLPGGYNLAHAAFWTVLVLVAVGTNAIAIILSIGVLILVFETLSHSPLVRLMMGPLVGLLRRLPGVGKVHARLAKALDR
;
A
#
# COMPACT_ATOMS: atom_id res chain seq x y z
N MET A 1 29.33 -2.66 53.40
CA MET A 1 29.50 -1.83 52.20
C MET A 1 29.92 -2.75 51.07
N ALA A 2 29.00 -3.08 50.17
CA ALA A 2 29.32 -3.80 48.94
C ALA A 2 28.44 -3.18 47.85
N GLY A 3 29.06 -2.35 47.00
CA GLY A 3 28.45 -1.86 45.77
C GLY A 3 28.60 -2.94 44.71
N HIS A 4 27.48 -3.43 44.20
CA HIS A 4 27.42 -4.10 42.91
C HIS A 4 26.98 -3.03 41.90
N SER A 5 27.95 -2.53 41.15
CA SER A 5 27.72 -1.64 40.02
C SER A 5 27.10 -2.40 38.84
N GLU A 6 26.37 -1.64 38.04
CA GLU A 6 25.48 -2.05 36.97
C GLU A 6 26.24 -2.54 35.73
N ASP A 7 26.16 -3.83 35.44
CA ASP A 7 26.68 -4.45 34.22
C ASP A 7 25.55 -4.68 33.19
N SER A 8 24.67 -3.70 32.98
CA SER A 8 23.54 -3.78 32.03
C SER A 8 23.87 -3.25 30.62
N GLY A 9 25.12 -2.82 30.38
CA GLY A 9 25.50 -1.96 29.25
C GLY A 9 25.73 -2.59 27.87
N PHE A 10 25.75 -3.92 27.69
CA PHE A 10 26.07 -4.51 26.38
C PHE A 10 25.12 -5.62 25.89
N PHE A 11 24.36 -6.28 26.78
CA PHE A 11 23.56 -7.45 26.41
C PHE A 11 22.04 -7.23 26.42
N GLY A 12 21.53 -6.14 27.00
CA GLY A 12 20.09 -5.81 27.01
C GLY A 12 19.52 -5.27 25.69
N ASN A 13 20.38 -4.96 24.71
CA ASN A 13 20.02 -4.16 23.53
C ASN A 13 19.90 -4.97 22.22
N HIS A 14 19.73 -6.30 22.30
CA HIS A 14 19.71 -7.16 21.10
C HIS A 14 18.55 -6.83 20.15
N TYR A 15 17.36 -6.55 20.67
CA TYR A 15 16.20 -6.09 19.88
C TYR A 15 16.46 -4.75 19.19
N VAL A 16 17.11 -3.80 19.88
CA VAL A 16 17.48 -2.50 19.30
C VAL A 16 18.54 -2.67 18.23
N ARG A 17 19.52 -3.57 18.41
CA ARG A 17 20.52 -3.89 17.37
C ARG A 17 19.87 -4.44 16.10
N ILE A 18 18.91 -5.35 16.24
CA ILE A 18 18.18 -5.92 15.09
C ILE A 18 17.25 -4.88 14.46
N TYR A 19 16.60 -4.04 15.27
CA TYR A 19 15.80 -2.92 14.77
C TYR A 19 16.66 -1.94 13.95
N LEU A 20 17.83 -1.55 14.46
CA LEU A 20 18.77 -0.70 13.74
C LEU A 20 19.29 -1.36 12.46
N LEU A 21 19.53 -2.68 12.49
CA LEU A 21 19.88 -3.45 11.31
C LEU A 21 18.77 -3.41 10.26
N LEU A 22 17.51 -3.61 10.66
CA LEU A 22 16.34 -3.52 9.77
C LEU A 22 16.16 -2.11 9.20
N LEU A 23 16.43 -1.08 10.00
CA LEU A 23 16.40 0.33 9.57
C LEU A 23 17.52 0.62 8.55
N ALA A 24 18.72 0.06 8.75
CA ALA A 24 19.80 0.16 7.79
C ALA A 24 19.47 -0.59 6.48
N LEU A 25 18.94 -1.81 6.55
CA LEU A 25 18.44 -2.56 5.38
C LEU A 25 17.35 -1.80 4.62
N LEU A 26 16.47 -1.09 5.34
CA LEU A 26 15.47 -0.21 4.73
C LEU A 26 16.12 1.00 4.03
N ALA A 27 17.07 1.67 4.68
CA ALA A 27 17.78 2.80 4.09
C ALA A 27 18.54 2.38 2.82
N VAL A 28 19.21 1.23 2.86
CA VAL A 28 19.86 0.63 1.68
C VAL A 28 18.85 0.27 0.59
N SER A 29 17.67 -0.25 0.96
CA SER A 29 16.60 -0.55 -0.01
C SER A 29 16.05 0.70 -0.69
N ILE A 30 15.97 1.83 0.00
CA ILE A 30 15.51 3.11 -0.57
C ILE A 30 16.59 3.73 -1.46
N ALA A 31 17.86 3.67 -1.02
CA ALA A 31 19.00 4.20 -1.78
C ALA A 31 19.42 3.31 -2.97
N GLY A 32 19.07 2.02 -2.94
CA GLY A 32 19.48 1.01 -3.94
C GLY A 32 19.12 1.36 -5.39
N PRO A 33 17.88 1.77 -5.71
CA PRO A 33 17.48 2.20 -7.05
C PRO A 33 18.30 3.38 -7.58
N GLU A 34 18.58 4.37 -6.73
CA GLU A 34 19.32 5.57 -7.12
C GLU A 34 20.80 5.30 -7.38
N VAL A 35 21.40 4.36 -6.65
CA VAL A 35 22.77 3.88 -6.89
C VAL A 35 22.82 3.00 -8.15
N GLY A 36 21.79 2.20 -8.38
CA GLY A 36 21.65 1.37 -9.58
C GLY A 36 21.64 2.18 -10.86
N GLU A 37 20.90 3.29 -10.91
CA GLU A 37 20.86 4.19 -12.07
C GLU A 37 22.19 4.91 -12.33
N ARG A 38 22.95 5.24 -11.28
CA ARG A 38 24.30 5.82 -11.41
C ARG A 38 25.31 4.81 -11.91
N PHE A 39 25.22 3.57 -11.44
CA PHE A 39 26.08 2.47 -11.86
C PHE A 39 25.84 2.05 -13.32
N ASP A 40 24.57 2.05 -13.76
CA ASP A 40 24.19 1.78 -15.16
C ASP A 40 24.73 2.84 -16.14
N ARG A 41 24.93 4.08 -15.67
CA ARG A 41 25.50 5.18 -16.47
C ARG A 41 27.01 5.03 -16.68
N GLU A 42 27.73 4.42 -15.75
CA GLU A 42 29.19 4.21 -15.83
C GLU A 42 29.58 2.87 -16.49
N VAL A 43 28.77 1.82 -16.33
CA VAL A 43 29.00 0.47 -16.92
C VAL A 43 28.48 0.35 -18.37
N SER A 44 28.02 1.44 -18.97
CA SER A 44 27.64 1.50 -20.40
C SER A 44 28.86 1.60 -21.34
N LEU A 45 29.93 0.84 -21.05
CA LEU A 45 31.18 0.89 -21.83
C LEU A 45 31.22 -0.08 -23.02
N PHE A 46 30.18 -0.89 -23.25
CA PHE A 46 30.17 -1.92 -24.30
C PHE A 46 28.90 -1.95 -25.17
N GLY A 47 28.11 -0.87 -25.21
CA GLY A 47 27.00 -0.71 -26.17
C GLY A 47 25.85 -1.73 -26.09
N LEU A 48 25.90 -2.68 -25.15
CA LEU A 48 24.95 -3.76 -25.00
C LEU A 48 23.97 -3.43 -23.86
N ARG A 49 22.83 -2.81 -24.21
CA ARG A 49 21.80 -2.39 -23.26
C ARG A 49 20.93 -3.59 -22.84
N LEU A 50 21.53 -4.56 -22.16
CA LEU A 50 20.93 -5.86 -21.82
C LEU A 50 19.98 -5.86 -20.60
N GLY A 51 19.61 -4.71 -20.05
CA GLY A 51 18.77 -4.66 -18.84
C GLY A 51 19.44 -5.27 -17.60
N LEU A 52 20.78 -5.40 -17.62
CA LEU A 52 21.59 -5.91 -16.51
C LEU A 52 21.41 -5.06 -15.24
N GLY A 53 21.31 -3.73 -15.34
CA GLY A 53 21.04 -2.86 -14.20
C GLY A 53 19.72 -3.15 -13.49
N VAL A 54 18.64 -3.35 -14.26
CA VAL A 54 17.32 -3.73 -13.72
C VAL A 54 17.37 -5.12 -13.08
N THR A 55 18.06 -6.06 -13.69
CA THR A 55 18.21 -7.41 -13.14
C THR A 55 19.01 -7.40 -11.83
N LEU A 56 20.12 -6.68 -11.77
CA LEU A 56 20.96 -6.57 -10.57
C LEU A 56 20.25 -5.83 -9.44
N THR A 57 19.52 -4.75 -9.74
CA THR A 57 18.71 -4.03 -8.74
C THR A 57 17.55 -4.89 -8.24
N LEU A 58 16.89 -5.68 -9.10
CA LEU A 58 15.87 -6.66 -8.69
C LEU A 58 16.44 -7.74 -7.78
N ILE A 59 17.59 -8.34 -8.16
CA ILE A 59 18.26 -9.36 -7.34
C ILE A 59 18.65 -8.78 -5.98
N THR A 60 19.17 -7.55 -5.95
CA THR A 60 19.57 -6.87 -4.71
C THR A 60 18.36 -6.53 -3.85
N ALA A 61 17.30 -5.98 -4.44
CA ALA A 61 16.08 -5.64 -3.73
C ALA A 61 15.38 -6.90 -3.15
N PHE A 62 15.23 -7.96 -3.95
CA PHE A 62 14.69 -9.24 -3.48
C PHE A 62 15.59 -9.90 -2.44
N GLY A 63 16.92 -9.87 -2.64
CA GLY A 63 17.88 -10.43 -1.69
C GLY A 63 17.78 -9.75 -0.31
N ILE A 64 17.70 -8.41 -0.29
CA ILE A 64 17.48 -7.63 0.94
C ILE A 64 16.12 -7.97 1.55
N ALA A 65 15.05 -8.11 0.75
CA ALA A 65 13.72 -8.45 1.24
C ALA A 65 13.68 -9.84 1.89
N VAL A 66 14.34 -10.85 1.31
CA VAL A 66 14.45 -12.20 1.88
C VAL A 66 15.23 -12.18 3.19
N TRP A 67 16.36 -11.47 3.22
CA TRP A 67 17.17 -11.32 4.44
C TRP A 67 16.39 -10.64 5.56
N LYS A 68 15.64 -9.58 5.22
CA LYS A 68 14.75 -8.87 6.14
C LYS A 68 13.68 -9.79 6.71
N ALA A 69 12.98 -10.54 5.85
CA ALA A 69 11.94 -11.48 6.28
C ALA A 69 12.50 -12.55 7.25
N TRP A 70 13.68 -13.09 6.93
CA TRP A 70 14.36 -14.06 7.80
C TRP A 70 14.69 -13.50 9.19
N LEU A 71 15.23 -12.27 9.24
CA LEU A 71 15.52 -11.58 10.51
C LEU A 71 14.27 -11.39 11.36
N VAL A 72 13.14 -11.02 10.73
CA VAL A 72 11.87 -10.80 11.42
C VAL A 72 11.30 -12.10 11.97
N ILE A 73 11.30 -13.17 11.18
CA ILE A 73 10.78 -14.47 11.61
C ILE A 73 11.57 -15.01 12.81
N LYS A 74 12.91 -14.91 12.75
CA LYS A 74 13.78 -15.46 13.79
C LYS A 74 13.75 -14.66 15.10
N HIS A 75 13.68 -13.34 15.03
CA HIS A 75 13.86 -12.49 16.21
C HIS A 75 12.58 -11.82 16.74
N PHE A 76 11.57 -11.61 15.89
CA PHE A 76 10.32 -10.95 16.30
C PHE A 76 9.14 -11.92 16.37
N MET A 77 9.03 -12.89 15.47
CA MET A 77 7.84 -13.76 15.43
C MET A 77 7.85 -14.92 16.43
N HIS A 78 8.97 -15.16 17.14
CA HIS A 78 9.09 -16.22 18.18
C HIS A 78 8.53 -17.58 17.75
N LEU A 79 8.56 -17.86 16.44
CA LEU A 79 7.86 -18.98 15.81
C LEU A 79 8.38 -20.34 16.29
N SER A 80 9.60 -20.40 16.80
CA SER A 80 10.20 -21.62 17.38
C SER A 80 9.53 -22.07 18.67
N ILE A 81 8.94 -21.16 19.44
CA ILE A 81 8.29 -21.43 20.74
C ILE A 81 6.82 -21.85 20.55
N GLU A 82 6.22 -21.48 19.42
CA GLU A 82 4.82 -21.77 19.14
C GLU A 82 4.56 -23.22 18.71
N ARG A 83 3.28 -23.61 18.76
CA ARG A 83 2.82 -24.92 18.31
C ARG A 83 3.16 -25.11 16.82
N PRO A 84 3.57 -26.33 16.41
CA PRO A 84 3.93 -26.62 15.01
C PRO A 84 2.81 -26.33 14.01
N ILE A 85 1.55 -26.34 14.47
CA ILE A 85 0.38 -25.95 13.67
C ILE A 85 0.50 -24.52 13.13
N ALA A 86 1.03 -23.56 13.91
CA ALA A 86 1.20 -22.17 13.45
C ALA A 86 2.17 -22.07 12.27
N LYS A 87 3.26 -22.84 12.31
CA LYS A 87 4.25 -22.92 11.22
C LYS A 87 3.63 -23.50 9.95
N ILE A 88 2.85 -24.57 10.10
CA ILE A 88 2.16 -25.24 8.99
C ILE A 88 1.11 -24.30 8.39
N PHE A 89 0.33 -23.60 9.22
CA PHE A 89 -0.67 -22.64 8.76
C PHE A 89 -0.04 -21.45 8.03
N LEU A 90 1.05 -20.88 8.58
CA LEU A 90 1.81 -19.83 7.91
C LEU A 90 2.38 -20.31 6.57
N ALA A 91 3.01 -21.48 6.53
CA ALA A 91 3.53 -22.05 5.29
C ALA A 91 2.43 -22.32 4.27
N ALA A 92 1.29 -22.85 4.71
CA ALA A 92 0.12 -23.08 3.87
C ALA A 92 -0.44 -21.76 3.29
N SER A 93 -0.48 -20.68 4.07
CA SER A 93 -0.93 -19.37 3.60
C SER A 93 -0.02 -18.77 2.52
N VAL A 94 1.30 -18.88 2.69
CA VAL A 94 2.28 -18.43 1.69
C VAL A 94 2.22 -19.30 0.44
N LEU A 95 2.07 -20.62 0.61
CA LEU A 95 1.91 -21.55 -0.50
C LEU A 95 0.63 -21.28 -1.29
N LEU A 96 -0.49 -21.05 -0.62
CA LEU A 96 -1.77 -20.74 -1.25
C LEU A 96 -1.68 -19.41 -2.00
N LEU A 97 -1.04 -18.39 -1.42
CA LEU A 97 -0.76 -17.13 -2.11
C LEU A 97 0.07 -17.35 -3.38
N ALA A 98 1.13 -18.16 -3.31
CA ALA A 98 1.98 -18.47 -4.46
C ALA A 98 1.22 -19.24 -5.55
N LEU A 99 0.39 -20.21 -5.18
CA LEU A 99 -0.46 -20.97 -6.11
C LEU A 99 -1.55 -20.10 -6.74
N PHE A 100 -2.18 -19.23 -5.95
CA PHE A 100 -3.17 -18.28 -6.45
C PHE A 100 -2.55 -17.31 -7.44
N TRP A 101 -1.42 -16.69 -7.08
CA TRP A 101 -0.70 -15.80 -7.98
C TRP A 101 -0.22 -16.55 -9.24
N GLY A 102 0.39 -17.72 -9.09
CA GLY A 102 0.86 -18.53 -10.23
C GLY A 102 -0.26 -19.05 -11.14
N GLY A 103 -1.46 -19.27 -10.60
CA GLY A 103 -2.63 -19.72 -11.37
C GLY A 103 -3.38 -18.58 -12.06
N VAL A 104 -3.47 -17.40 -11.44
CA VAL A 104 -4.26 -16.26 -11.94
C VAL A 104 -3.41 -15.25 -12.71
N ALA A 105 -2.17 -14.98 -12.28
CA ALA A 105 -1.30 -14.02 -12.93
C ALA A 105 -1.07 -14.29 -14.43
N PRO A 106 -0.74 -15.53 -14.89
CA PRO A 106 -0.56 -15.76 -16.31
C PRO A 106 -1.86 -15.56 -17.11
N ASP A 107 -3.03 -15.86 -16.53
CA ASP A 107 -4.32 -15.65 -17.18
C ASP A 107 -4.64 -14.15 -17.38
N VAL A 108 -4.23 -13.29 -16.43
CA VAL A 108 -4.42 -11.83 -16.52
C VAL A 108 -3.33 -11.14 -17.35
N GLN A 109 -2.12 -11.71 -17.39
CA GLN A 109 -0.96 -11.11 -18.07
C GLN A 109 -0.91 -11.43 -19.58
N LEU A 110 -1.61 -12.47 -20.02
CA LEU A 110 -1.74 -12.79 -21.43
C LEU A 110 -2.89 -11.98 -22.03
N HIS A 111 -2.63 -11.35 -23.18
CA HIS A 111 -3.66 -10.64 -23.95
C HIS A 111 -4.57 -11.61 -24.73
N GLU A 112 -4.32 -12.92 -24.59
CA GLU A 112 -4.94 -14.02 -25.30
C GLU A 112 -5.20 -15.15 -24.29
N GLY A 113 -6.46 -15.58 -24.15
CA GLY A 113 -6.85 -16.62 -23.20
C GLY A 113 -7.86 -17.59 -23.81
N ARG A 114 -8.06 -18.77 -23.19
CA ARG A 114 -8.92 -19.87 -23.69
C ARG A 114 -10.44 -19.55 -23.80
N GLY A 115 -10.82 -18.27 -23.70
CA GLY A 115 -12.20 -17.80 -23.85
C GLY A 115 -12.33 -16.27 -23.97
N TRP A 116 -11.22 -15.56 -24.21
CA TRP A 116 -11.19 -14.10 -24.24
C TRP A 116 -10.96 -13.66 -25.68
N GLU A 117 -12.03 -13.63 -26.46
CA GLU A 117 -12.01 -13.03 -27.79
C GLU A 117 -12.57 -11.61 -27.71
N ASN A 118 -11.83 -10.64 -28.24
CA ASN A 118 -12.33 -9.27 -28.36
C ASN A 118 -13.27 -9.16 -29.56
N LEU A 119 -14.50 -9.65 -29.40
CA LEU A 119 -15.54 -9.63 -30.43
C LEU A 119 -15.82 -8.20 -30.92
N ALA A 120 -15.79 -7.22 -30.01
CA ALA A 120 -16.00 -5.81 -30.35
C ALA A 120 -14.88 -5.24 -31.26
N ALA A 121 -13.62 -5.63 -31.04
CA ALA A 121 -12.51 -5.25 -31.90
C ALA A 121 -12.56 -5.99 -33.25
N LYS A 122 -12.89 -7.28 -33.26
CA LYS A 122 -13.08 -8.06 -34.49
C LYS A 122 -14.19 -7.44 -35.36
N GLU A 123 -15.34 -7.10 -34.78
CA GLU A 123 -16.43 -6.42 -35.48
C GLU A 123 -16.07 -4.99 -35.93
N ALA A 124 -15.27 -4.25 -35.15
CA ALA A 124 -14.81 -2.92 -35.56
C ALA A 124 -13.86 -2.98 -36.77
N VAL A 125 -12.98 -4.00 -36.81
CA VAL A 125 -12.12 -4.28 -37.97
C VAL A 125 -12.94 -4.71 -39.17
N GLU A 126 -13.91 -5.61 -38.97
CA GLU A 126 -14.81 -6.07 -40.04
C GLU A 126 -15.63 -4.91 -40.63
N ARG A 127 -16.16 -4.01 -39.80
CA ARG A 127 -16.82 -2.78 -40.26
C ARG A 127 -15.86 -1.83 -40.99
N GLY A 128 -14.61 -1.73 -40.54
CA GLY A 128 -13.59 -0.90 -41.18
C GLY A 128 -13.19 -1.43 -42.56
N ILE A 129 -13.07 -2.75 -42.70
CA ILE A 129 -12.77 -3.43 -43.97
C ILE A 129 -13.97 -3.36 -44.92
N ALA A 130 -15.19 -3.66 -44.46
CA ALA A 130 -16.39 -3.53 -45.29
C ALA A 130 -16.58 -2.10 -45.83
N LYS A 131 -16.31 -1.08 -45.00
CA LYS A 131 -16.34 0.33 -45.43
C LYS A 131 -15.19 0.70 -46.38
N ALA A 132 -14.06 -0.02 -46.35
CA ALA A 132 -12.95 0.19 -47.28
C ALA A 132 -13.22 -0.49 -48.64
N ASP A 133 -13.88 -1.65 -48.65
CA ASP A 133 -14.28 -2.35 -49.86
C ASP A 133 -15.38 -1.59 -50.62
N ASP A 134 -16.30 -0.93 -49.90
CA ASP A 134 -17.27 0.01 -50.49
C ASP A 134 -16.61 1.29 -51.07
N HIS A 135 -15.33 1.54 -50.76
CA HIS A 135 -14.58 2.74 -51.16
C HIS A 135 -13.44 2.45 -52.16
N TYR A 136 -13.42 1.27 -52.80
CA TYR A 136 -12.48 0.94 -53.88
C TYR A 136 -12.88 1.58 -55.24
N ASP A 137 -14.07 2.18 -55.31
CA ASP A 137 -14.43 3.14 -56.35
C ASP A 137 -14.65 4.51 -55.71
N ASP A 138 -13.60 5.27 -55.45
CA ASP A 138 -13.47 6.63 -56.00
C ASP A 138 -12.26 7.37 -55.42
N HIS A 139 -11.36 7.72 -56.32
CA HIS A 139 -10.54 8.90 -56.19
C HIS A 139 -11.42 10.15 -56.40
N ALA A 140 -12.08 10.64 -55.36
CA ALA A 140 -12.34 12.07 -55.27
C ALA A 140 -12.46 12.58 -53.82
N VAL A 141 -11.32 13.02 -53.29
CA VAL A 141 -11.17 14.34 -52.65
C VAL A 141 -11.85 14.59 -51.27
N HIS A 142 -10.97 14.80 -50.28
CA HIS A 142 -11.07 15.63 -49.07
C HIS A 142 -12.29 15.53 -48.13
N GLY A 143 -11.98 15.30 -46.85
CA GLY A 143 -12.79 15.84 -45.76
C GLY A 143 -12.73 15.00 -44.49
N ALA A 144 -12.01 15.49 -43.49
CA ALA A 144 -12.17 15.03 -42.13
C ALA A 144 -13.59 15.40 -41.66
N GLU A 145 -14.50 14.42 -41.54
CA GLU A 145 -15.78 14.63 -40.87
C GLU A 145 -16.06 13.50 -39.89
N ALA A 146 -16.10 13.85 -38.61
CA ALA A 146 -16.45 12.97 -37.51
C ALA A 146 -17.94 12.63 -37.59
N VAL A 147 -18.27 11.36 -37.80
CA VAL A 147 -19.66 10.89 -37.87
C VAL A 147 -20.24 10.79 -36.45
N PRO A 148 -21.45 11.34 -36.18
CA PRO A 148 -22.04 11.34 -34.86
C PRO A 148 -22.57 9.96 -34.45
N VAL A 149 -22.23 9.56 -33.22
CA VAL A 149 -22.69 8.37 -32.51
C VAL A 149 -24.19 8.51 -32.17
N SER A 150 -25.11 8.30 -33.13
CA SER A 150 -26.55 8.43 -32.82
C SER A 150 -27.50 7.40 -33.41
N LEU A 151 -27.02 6.30 -34.03
CA LEU A 151 -27.93 5.32 -34.65
C LEU A 151 -27.58 3.85 -34.34
N VAL A 152 -27.49 3.50 -33.06
CA VAL A 152 -27.54 2.09 -32.64
C VAL A 152 -28.88 1.83 -31.95
N PRO A 153 -29.80 1.03 -32.54
CA PRO A 153 -30.92 0.49 -31.80
C PRO A 153 -30.35 -0.48 -30.76
N THR A 154 -30.52 -0.13 -29.49
CA THR A 154 -30.19 -0.93 -28.33
C THR A 154 -30.98 -2.24 -28.33
N ALA A 155 -30.41 -3.29 -28.92
CA ALA A 155 -30.79 -4.66 -28.61
C ALA A 155 -30.27 -4.95 -27.20
N LYS A 156 -31.20 -4.96 -26.25
CA LYS A 156 -31.01 -5.25 -24.84
C LYS A 156 -30.39 -6.64 -24.67
N SER A 157 -29.07 -6.71 -24.55
CA SER A 157 -28.34 -7.94 -24.22
C SER A 157 -28.50 -8.24 -22.72
N THR A 158 -29.68 -8.71 -22.32
CA THR A 158 -29.88 -9.24 -20.96
C THR A 158 -29.20 -10.59 -20.73
N GLU A 159 -28.47 -11.12 -21.71
CA GLU A 159 -27.77 -12.40 -21.60
C GLU A 159 -26.31 -12.29 -21.12
N ASN A 160 -25.78 -11.06 -20.93
CA ASN A 160 -24.51 -10.79 -20.24
C ASN A 160 -24.67 -10.66 -18.71
N LEU A 161 -25.56 -11.46 -18.12
CA LEU A 161 -25.88 -11.45 -16.69
C LEU A 161 -24.84 -12.15 -15.80
N LEU A 162 -23.83 -12.79 -16.39
CA LEU A 162 -22.60 -13.15 -15.68
C LEU A 162 -21.46 -12.32 -16.29
N PRO A 163 -20.93 -11.34 -15.54
CA PRO A 163 -19.90 -10.46 -16.06
C PRO A 163 -18.66 -11.30 -16.39
N GLY A 164 -18.26 -11.22 -17.65
CA GLY A 164 -16.97 -11.68 -18.12
C GLY A 164 -15.84 -11.24 -17.19
N GLY A 165 -14.79 -12.06 -17.14
CA GLY A 165 -13.76 -12.06 -16.10
C GLY A 165 -13.19 -10.68 -15.73
N TYR A 166 -13.16 -9.71 -16.65
CA TYR A 166 -12.68 -8.36 -16.37
C TYR A 166 -13.48 -7.63 -15.28
N ASN A 167 -14.81 -7.56 -15.35
CA ASN A 167 -15.60 -6.77 -14.38
C ASN A 167 -15.58 -7.40 -12.99
N LEU A 168 -15.60 -8.74 -12.92
CA LEU A 168 -15.47 -9.47 -11.67
C LEU A 168 -14.06 -9.34 -11.08
N ALA A 169 -13.01 -9.51 -11.89
CA ALA A 169 -11.63 -9.34 -11.45
C ALA A 169 -11.34 -7.91 -11.01
N HIS A 170 -11.88 -6.91 -11.72
CA HIS A 170 -11.75 -5.50 -11.38
C HIS A 170 -12.49 -5.18 -10.08
N ALA A 171 -13.73 -5.66 -9.90
CA ALA A 171 -14.48 -5.50 -8.66
C ALA A 171 -13.78 -6.17 -7.48
N ALA A 172 -13.28 -7.41 -7.65
CA ALA A 172 -12.53 -8.14 -6.64
C ALA A 172 -11.21 -7.43 -6.29
N PHE A 173 -10.45 -7.00 -7.30
CA PHE A 173 -9.20 -6.27 -7.14
C PHE A 173 -9.41 -4.97 -6.34
N TRP A 174 -10.37 -4.13 -6.73
CA TRP A 174 -10.64 -2.88 -6.02
C TRP A 174 -11.19 -3.11 -4.61
N THR A 175 -11.98 -4.16 -4.40
CA THR A 175 -12.46 -4.50 -3.05
C THR A 175 -11.31 -4.88 -2.12
N VAL A 176 -10.41 -5.76 -2.59
CA VAL A 176 -9.22 -6.16 -1.82
C VAL A 176 -8.28 -4.97 -1.60
N LEU A 177 -8.07 -4.14 -2.61
CA LEU A 177 -7.21 -2.96 -2.52
C LEU A 177 -7.77 -1.94 -1.52
N VAL A 178 -9.08 -1.68 -1.54
CA VAL A 178 -9.76 -0.84 -0.53
C VAL A 178 -9.62 -1.45 0.87
N LEU A 179 -9.81 -2.76 1.03
CA LEU A 179 -9.66 -3.43 2.32
C LEU A 179 -8.23 -3.28 2.88
N VAL A 180 -7.20 -3.48 2.05
CA VAL A 180 -5.79 -3.34 2.43
C VAL A 180 -5.44 -1.88 2.71
N ALA A 181 -5.90 -0.94 1.89
CA ALA A 181 -5.67 0.50 2.09
C ALA A 181 -6.31 0.99 3.41
N VAL A 182 -7.54 0.57 3.69
CA VAL A 182 -8.24 0.86 4.95
C VAL A 182 -7.49 0.25 6.13
N GLY A 183 -7.08 -1.02 6.03
CA GLY A 183 -6.35 -1.70 7.10
C GLY A 183 -5.01 -1.03 7.44
N THR A 184 -4.25 -0.64 6.42
CA THR A 184 -2.93 -0.01 6.60
C THR A 184 -3.04 1.41 7.15
N ASN A 185 -4.00 2.20 6.64
CA ASN A 185 -4.24 3.56 7.11
C ASN A 185 -4.87 3.59 8.51
N ALA A 186 -5.73 2.63 8.85
CA ALA A 186 -6.35 2.55 10.18
C ALA A 186 -5.30 2.40 11.28
N ILE A 187 -4.30 1.54 11.09
CA ILE A 187 -3.19 1.37 12.06
C ILE A 187 -2.41 2.68 12.22
N ALA A 188 -2.08 3.35 11.11
CA ALA A 188 -1.36 4.62 11.15
C ALA A 188 -2.16 5.73 11.87
N ILE A 189 -3.47 5.81 11.65
CA ILE A 189 -4.37 6.77 12.30
C ILE A 189 -4.45 6.48 13.81
N ILE A 190 -4.67 5.21 14.19
CA ILE A 190 -4.77 4.81 15.59
C ILE A 190 -3.45 5.12 16.34
N LEU A 191 -2.30 4.79 15.74
CA LEU A 191 -1.00 5.11 16.32
C LEU A 191 -0.78 6.62 16.43
N SER A 192 -1.15 7.39 15.41
CA SER A 192 -1.01 8.85 15.43
C SER A 192 -1.85 9.50 16.53
N ILE A 193 -3.10 9.05 16.70
CA ILE A 193 -3.98 9.50 17.77
C ILE A 193 -3.44 9.09 19.15
N GLY A 194 -2.98 7.84 19.29
CA GLY A 194 -2.41 7.35 20.54
C GLY A 194 -1.17 8.15 20.97
N VAL A 195 -0.27 8.45 20.03
CA VAL A 195 0.90 9.31 20.28
C VAL A 195 0.49 10.73 20.64
N LEU A 196 -0.50 11.30 19.94
CA LEU A 196 -1.01 12.65 20.25
C LEU A 196 -1.56 12.73 21.69
N ILE A 197 -2.34 11.72 22.10
CA ILE A 197 -2.89 11.63 23.46
C ILE A 197 -1.75 11.49 24.48
N LEU A 198 -0.76 10.62 24.22
CA LEU A 198 0.38 10.44 25.10
C LEU A 198 1.19 11.73 25.29
N VAL A 199 1.44 12.46 24.19
CA VAL A 199 2.12 13.76 24.21
C VAL A 199 1.28 14.78 24.99
N PHE A 200 -0.03 14.84 24.75
CA PHE A 200 -0.92 15.75 25.47
C PHE A 200 -0.95 15.45 26.97
N GLU A 201 -1.05 14.18 27.37
CA GLU A 201 -1.03 13.78 28.78
C GLU A 201 0.33 14.08 29.42
N THR A 202 1.42 13.80 28.72
CA THR A 202 2.79 14.13 29.15
C THR A 202 2.97 15.63 29.37
N LEU A 203 2.47 16.46 28.46
CA LEU A 203 2.51 17.92 28.58
C LEU A 203 1.60 18.41 29.72
N SER A 204 0.38 17.90 29.83
CA SER A 204 -0.60 18.25 30.88
C SER A 204 -0.12 17.88 32.31
N HIS A 205 0.63 16.78 32.42
CA HIS A 205 1.20 16.32 33.69
C HIS A 205 2.57 16.92 33.98
N SER A 206 3.18 17.62 33.00
CA SER A 206 4.46 18.26 33.23
C SER A 206 4.31 19.39 34.26
N PRO A 207 5.19 19.43 35.29
CA PRO A 207 5.16 20.49 36.30
C PRO A 207 5.40 21.87 35.69
N LEU A 208 6.10 21.92 34.54
CA LEU A 208 6.43 23.15 33.80
C LEU A 208 5.21 23.75 33.09
N VAL A 209 4.34 22.94 32.47
CA VAL A 209 3.08 23.43 31.88
C VAL A 209 2.11 23.87 32.97
N ARG A 210 2.04 23.18 34.12
CA ARG A 210 1.23 23.64 35.25
C ARG A 210 1.73 24.97 35.82
N LEU A 211 3.05 25.20 35.82
CA LEU A 211 3.65 26.47 36.22
C LEU A 211 3.33 27.59 35.22
N MET A 212 3.39 27.32 33.90
CA MET A 212 3.07 28.31 32.86
C MET A 212 1.57 28.61 32.73
N MET A 213 0.70 27.60 32.81
CA MET A 213 -0.75 27.77 32.65
C MET A 213 -1.47 28.11 33.96
N GLY A 214 -0.86 27.88 35.13
CA GLY A 214 -1.45 28.23 36.43
C GLY A 214 -1.91 29.69 36.54
N PRO A 215 -1.08 30.69 36.17
CA PRO A 215 -1.46 32.09 36.16
C PRO A 215 -2.61 32.39 35.17
N LEU A 216 -2.57 31.75 34.00
CA LEU A 216 -3.55 31.92 32.91
C LEU A 216 -4.92 31.34 33.28
N VAL A 217 -4.96 30.14 33.86
CA VAL A 217 -6.17 29.49 34.39
C VAL A 217 -6.72 30.28 35.59
N GLY A 218 -5.83 30.80 36.44
CA GLY A 218 -6.20 31.70 37.54
C GLY A 218 -6.84 33.01 37.04
N LEU A 219 -6.31 33.59 35.97
CA LEU A 219 -6.85 34.78 35.33
C LEU A 219 -8.21 34.48 34.66
N LEU A 220 -8.34 33.34 33.98
CA LEU A 220 -9.59 32.92 33.34
C LEU A 220 -10.71 32.72 34.36
N ARG A 221 -10.41 32.16 35.55
CA ARG A 221 -11.39 32.00 36.64
C ARG A 221 -11.84 33.33 37.25
N ARG A 222 -11.06 34.39 37.09
CA ARG A 222 -11.40 35.74 37.57
C ARG A 222 -12.24 36.53 36.56
N LEU A 223 -12.49 36.00 35.36
CA LEU A 223 -13.37 36.66 34.39
C LEU A 223 -14.84 36.65 34.87
N PRO A 224 -15.53 37.79 34.83
CA PRO A 224 -16.93 37.88 35.22
C PRO A 224 -17.80 37.03 34.28
N GLY A 225 -18.53 36.07 34.84
CA GLY A 225 -19.47 35.20 34.10
C GLY A 225 -19.12 33.71 34.10
N VAL A 226 -17.85 33.33 34.32
CA VAL A 226 -17.41 31.92 34.30
C VAL A 226 -18.07 31.09 35.41
N GLY A 227 -18.29 31.69 36.59
CA GLY A 227 -18.99 31.03 37.71
C GLY A 227 -20.48 30.75 37.43
N LYS A 228 -21.14 31.61 36.64
CA LYS A 228 -22.55 31.41 36.24
C LYS A 228 -22.69 30.27 35.24
N VAL A 229 -21.70 30.08 34.36
CA VAL A 229 -21.66 28.97 33.40
C VAL A 229 -21.47 27.64 34.13
N HIS A 230 -20.57 27.56 35.12
CA HIS A 230 -20.38 26.36 35.92
C HIS A 230 -21.63 25.97 36.71
N ALA A 231 -22.33 26.94 37.31
CA ALA A 231 -23.58 26.69 38.02
C ALA A 231 -24.72 26.21 37.08
N ARG A 232 -24.77 26.74 35.85
CA ARG A 232 -25.75 26.30 34.83
C ARG A 232 -25.43 24.91 34.28
N LEU A 233 -24.16 24.59 34.09
CA LEU A 233 -23.71 23.30 33.59
C LEU A 233 -23.92 22.19 34.64
N ALA A 234 -23.59 22.46 35.90
CA ALA A 234 -23.83 21.52 37.00
C ALA A 234 -25.33 21.22 37.17
N LYS A 235 -26.19 22.23 37.06
CA LYS A 235 -27.65 22.06 37.10
C LYS A 235 -28.23 21.31 35.89
N ALA A 236 -27.52 21.28 34.76
CA ALA A 236 -27.93 20.58 33.56
C ALA A 236 -27.45 19.12 33.52
N LEU A 237 -26.36 18.79 34.23
CA LEU A 237 -25.82 17.43 34.38
C LEU A 237 -26.50 16.62 35.49
N ASP A 238 -27.19 17.29 36.41
CA ASP A 238 -27.94 16.69 37.52
C ASP A 238 -29.42 16.38 37.14
N ARG A 239 -29.73 16.36 35.84
CA ARG A 239 -31.02 15.94 35.25
C ARG A 239 -30.78 14.80 34.29
#